data_AF-A0A3B8MRC0-F1
#
_entry.id   AF-A0A3B8MRC0-F1
#
_cell.length_a   1.000
_cell.length_b   1.000
_cell.length_c   1.000
_cell.angle_alpha   90.00
_cell.angle_beta   90.00
_cell.angle_gamma   90.00
#
_symmetry.space_group_name_H-M   'P 1'
#
loop_
_entity.id
_entity.type
_entity.pdbx_description
1 polymer ?
#
loop_
_entity_poly.entity_id
_entity_poly.type
_entity_poly.pdbx_seq_one_letter_code
_entity_poly.pdbx_strand_id
1 'polypeptide(L)'
;SLSSVLTVPGYRVAAKTGTAEIANSSGYGAERVISLAGMAPAEDPQYVVLVSFYKPQTSRVSSAAAPAFHDVMSHVLKHYRVAPSSEPATVPALTW
;
A
#
# COMPACT_ATOMS: atom_id res chain seq x y z
N SER A 1 -4.76 13.68 -1.04
CA SER A 1 -4.62 12.85 0.18
C SER A 1 -3.96 11.53 -0.19
N LEU A 2 -3.40 10.78 0.78
CA LEU A 2 -2.86 9.43 0.51
C LEU A 2 -3.96 8.49 -0.03
N SER A 3 -5.18 8.60 0.48
CA SER A 3 -6.33 7.84 -0.03
C SER A 3 -6.57 8.05 -1.52
N SER A 4 -6.42 9.28 -2.02
CA SER A 4 -6.59 9.58 -3.45
C SER A 4 -5.54 8.92 -4.35
N VAL A 5 -4.33 8.68 -3.85
CA VAL A 5 -3.26 8.00 -4.62
C VAL A 5 -3.48 6.49 -4.63
N LEU A 6 -4.09 5.94 -3.57
CA LEU A 6 -4.36 4.51 -3.45
C LEU A 6 -5.67 4.07 -4.10
N THR A 7 -6.48 5.01 -4.60
CA THR A 7 -7.72 4.71 -5.32
C THR A 7 -7.41 3.98 -6.62
N VAL A 8 -7.86 2.73 -6.74
CA VAL A 8 -7.91 2.00 -8.00
C VAL A 8 -9.37 1.96 -8.46
N PRO A 9 -9.74 2.61 -9.59
CA PRO A 9 -11.13 2.70 -10.02
C PRO A 9 -11.80 1.33 -10.16
N GLY A 10 -12.97 1.16 -9.51
CA GLY A 10 -13.72 -0.10 -9.52
C GLY A 10 -13.28 -1.12 -8.46
N TYR A 11 -12.25 -0.84 -7.65
CA TYR A 11 -11.77 -1.78 -6.63
C TYR A 11 -11.69 -1.12 -5.26
N ARG A 12 -12.16 -1.85 -4.24
CA ARG A 12 -11.87 -1.53 -2.85
C ARG A 12 -10.46 -2.01 -2.52
N VAL A 13 -9.63 -1.10 -2.04
CA VAL A 13 -8.25 -1.39 -1.66
C VAL A 13 -8.13 -1.24 -0.15
N ALA A 14 -7.70 -2.31 0.52
CA ALA A 14 -7.27 -2.25 1.92
C ALA A 14 -5.74 -2.21 1.94
N ALA A 15 -5.17 -1.17 2.54
CA ALA A 15 -3.73 -0.96 2.52
C ALA A 15 -3.21 -0.36 3.83
N LYS A 16 -1.94 -0.65 4.12
CA LYS A 16 -1.24 -0.14 5.28
C LYS A 16 0.17 0.30 4.90
N THR A 17 0.54 1.48 5.38
CA THR A 17 1.90 1.99 5.31
C THR A 17 2.75 1.46 6.47
N GLY A 18 4.04 1.24 6.19
CA GLY A 18 5.06 0.79 7.14
C GLY A 18 6.34 1.60 7.01
N THR A 19 6.98 1.86 8.15
CA THR A 19 8.30 2.48 8.24
C THR A 19 9.09 1.71 9.29
N ALA A 20 10.29 1.28 8.95
CA ALA A 20 11.19 0.59 9.87
C ALA A 20 12.57 1.25 9.84
N GLU A 21 13.18 1.44 11.00
CA GLU A 21 14.57 1.92 11.10
C GLU A 21 15.53 0.76 10.87
N ILE A 22 16.64 1.02 10.17
CA ILE A 22 17.64 0.01 9.83
C ILE A 22 18.72 0.02 10.91
N ALA A 23 19.05 -1.18 11.41
CA ALA A 23 20.13 -1.35 12.38
C ALA A 23 21.51 -1.06 11.77
N ASN A 24 22.40 -0.52 12.59
CA ASN A 24 23.82 -0.33 12.35
C ASN A 24 24.62 -0.81 13.58
N SER A 25 25.94 -0.62 13.57
CA SER A 25 26.83 -1.07 14.66
C SER A 25 26.53 -0.44 16.04
N SER A 26 25.74 0.62 16.10
CA SER A 26 25.41 1.36 17.33
C SER A 26 23.92 1.28 17.72
N GLY A 27 23.10 0.44 17.07
CA GLY A 27 21.65 0.35 17.28
C GLY A 27 20.85 0.69 16.02
N TYR A 28 19.67 1.32 16.17
CA TYR A 28 18.89 1.80 15.01
C TYR A 28 19.41 3.15 14.51
N GLY A 29 19.72 3.23 13.22
CA GLY A 29 20.25 4.44 12.59
C GLY A 29 19.18 5.29 11.89
N ALA A 30 19.62 6.36 11.22
CA ALA A 30 18.75 7.23 10.40
C ALA A 30 18.26 6.55 9.11
N GLU A 31 18.85 5.43 8.75
CA GLU A 31 18.47 4.63 7.59
C GLU A 31 17.13 3.94 7.82
N ARG A 32 16.29 3.88 6.77
CA ARG A 32 14.93 3.37 6.87
C ARG A 32 14.58 2.41 5.74
N VAL A 33 13.73 1.45 6.04
CA VAL A 33 12.88 0.77 5.06
C VAL A 33 11.52 1.44 5.10
N ILE A 34 11.00 1.81 3.94
CA ILE A 34 9.63 2.26 3.81
C ILE A 34 8.85 1.26 2.99
N SER A 35 7.60 1.04 3.36
CA SER A 35 6.76 0.06 2.67
C SER A 35 5.30 0.44 2.64
N LEU A 36 4.60 -0.16 1.69
CA LEU A 36 3.16 -0.19 1.62
C LEU A 36 2.72 -1.58 1.19
N ALA A 37 1.90 -2.20 2.03
CA ALA A 37 1.27 -3.48 1.77
C ALA A 37 -0.24 -3.27 1.60
N GLY A 38 -0.87 -3.99 0.67
CA GLY A 38 -2.30 -3.93 0.50
C GLY A 38 -2.85 -5.05 -0.35
N MET A 39 -4.16 -5.17 -0.34
CA MET A 39 -4.91 -6.22 -1.03
C MET A 39 -6.14 -5.64 -1.73
N ALA A 40 -6.56 -6.30 -2.81
CA ALA A 40 -7.75 -5.94 -3.57
C ALA A 40 -8.36 -7.14 -4.33
N PRO A 41 -9.69 -7.17 -4.54
CA PRO A 41 -10.71 -6.38 -3.83
C PRO A 41 -10.67 -6.62 -2.31
N ALA A 42 -11.01 -5.63 -1.49
CA ALA A 42 -10.87 -5.74 -0.04
C ALA A 42 -11.86 -6.73 0.59
N GLU A 43 -13.02 -6.91 -0.04
CA GLU A 43 -14.12 -7.79 0.38
C GLU A 43 -13.96 -9.24 -0.08
N ASP A 44 -13.21 -9.48 -1.17
CA ASP A 44 -12.87 -10.81 -1.68
C ASP A 44 -11.43 -10.80 -2.25
N PRO A 45 -10.40 -10.80 -1.38
CA PRO A 45 -9.01 -10.57 -1.81
C PRO A 45 -8.47 -11.61 -2.78
N GLN A 46 -8.10 -11.16 -3.99
CA GLN A 46 -7.47 -12.02 -5.01
C GLN A 46 -5.95 -11.83 -5.08
N TYR A 47 -5.46 -10.63 -4.76
CA TYR A 47 -4.04 -10.29 -4.80
C TYR A 47 -3.61 -9.48 -3.59
N VAL A 48 -2.36 -9.73 -3.15
CA VAL A 48 -1.62 -8.90 -2.19
C VAL A 48 -0.42 -8.32 -2.90
N VAL A 49 -0.20 -7.01 -2.74
CA VAL A 49 0.97 -6.30 -3.24
C VAL A 49 1.71 -5.69 -2.06
N LEU A 50 3.03 -5.92 -2.01
CA LEU A 50 3.96 -5.27 -1.08
C LEU A 50 5.00 -4.53 -1.90
N VAL A 51 5.08 -3.22 -1.72
CA VAL A 51 6.18 -2.39 -2.24
C VAL A 51 7.06 -1.98 -1.06
N SER A 52 8.37 -2.17 -1.20
CA SER A 52 9.36 -1.84 -0.20
C SER A 52 10.54 -1.13 -0.84
N PHE A 53 10.97 -0.02 -0.26
CA PHE A 53 12.21 0.67 -0.63
C PHE A 53 13.20 0.58 0.52
N TYR A 54 14.38 0.04 0.21
CA TYR A 54 15.49 -0.06 1.15
C TYR A 54 16.38 1.20 1.04
N LYS A 55 16.58 1.91 2.15
CA LYS A 55 17.40 3.14 2.23
C LYS A 55 17.05 4.17 1.14
N PRO A 56 15.78 4.60 1.02
CA PRO A 56 15.40 5.58 0.00
C PRO A 56 16.07 6.92 0.28
N GLN A 57 16.65 7.53 -0.77
CA GLN A 57 17.42 8.77 -0.64
C GLN A 57 16.55 10.02 -0.81
N THR A 58 15.51 9.96 -1.66
CA THR A 58 14.66 11.12 -1.99
C THR A 58 13.59 11.39 -0.95
N SER A 59 12.96 10.35 -0.41
CA SER A 59 11.88 10.47 0.58
C SER A 59 11.87 9.26 1.50
N ARG A 60 11.87 9.51 2.81
CA ARG A 60 11.88 8.48 3.87
C ARG A 60 10.52 8.33 4.55
N VAL A 61 9.45 8.91 3.98
CA VAL A 61 8.07 8.70 4.44
C VAL A 61 7.42 7.55 3.68
N SER A 62 6.65 6.72 4.37
CA SER A 62 6.06 5.51 3.81
C SER A 62 5.01 5.74 2.72
N SER A 63 4.41 6.92 2.67
CA SER A 63 3.55 7.34 1.57
C SER A 63 4.27 7.42 0.22
N ALA A 64 5.61 7.52 0.19
CA ALA A 64 6.37 7.49 -1.05
C ALA A 64 6.29 6.15 -1.81
N ALA A 65 5.85 5.07 -1.14
CA ALA A 65 5.54 3.79 -1.79
C ALA A 65 4.17 3.74 -2.48
N ALA A 66 3.30 4.74 -2.27
CA ALA A 66 1.94 4.72 -2.79
C ALA A 66 1.82 4.71 -4.32
N PRO A 67 2.60 5.51 -5.09
CA PRO A 67 2.49 5.48 -6.56
C PRO A 67 2.88 4.12 -7.15
N ALA A 68 4.00 3.56 -6.70
CA ALA A 68 4.45 2.25 -7.15
C ALA A 68 3.46 1.14 -6.76
N PHE A 69 2.90 1.19 -5.55
CA PHE A 69 1.85 0.26 -5.14
C PHE A 69 0.60 0.38 -6.04
N HIS A 70 0.15 1.60 -6.31
CA HIS A 70 -1.01 1.85 -7.18
C HIS A 70 -0.80 1.25 -8.57
N ASP A 71 0.36 1.49 -9.17
CA ASP A 71 0.65 1.03 -10.54
C ASP A 71 0.71 -0.50 -10.62
N VAL A 72 1.37 -1.13 -9.64
CA VAL A 72 1.47 -2.60 -9.58
C VAL A 72 0.09 -3.22 -9.30
N MET A 73 -0.66 -2.71 -8.32
CA MET A 73 -2.00 -3.22 -7.99
C MET A 73 -2.96 -3.07 -9.18
N SER A 74 -2.98 -1.90 -9.81
CA SER A 74 -3.79 -1.65 -11.00
C SER A 74 -3.42 -2.58 -12.15
N HIS A 75 -2.12 -2.82 -12.35
CA HIS A 75 -1.63 -3.72 -13.39
C HIS A 75 -2.08 -5.16 -13.16
N VAL A 76 -1.88 -5.72 -11.96
CA VAL A 76 -2.24 -7.13 -11.68
C VAL A 76 -3.74 -7.37 -11.79
N LEU A 77 -4.56 -6.46 -11.23
CA LEU A 77 -6.02 -6.56 -11.31
C LEU A 77 -6.51 -6.53 -12.77
N LYS A 78 -5.97 -5.61 -13.58
CA LYS A 78 -6.32 -5.50 -15.01
C LYS A 78 -5.82 -6.70 -15.82
N HIS A 79 -4.57 -7.11 -15.61
CA HIS A 79 -3.93 -8.19 -16.37
C HIS A 79 -4.68 -9.50 -16.20
N TYR A 80 -5.05 -9.84 -14.96
CA TYR A 80 -5.77 -11.07 -14.64
C TYR A 80 -7.29 -10.94 -14.72
N ARG A 81 -7.80 -9.79 -15.18
CA ARG A 81 -9.25 -9.52 -15.35
C ARG A 81 -10.04 -9.81 -14.07
N VAL A 82 -9.51 -9.38 -12.93
CA VAL A 82 -10.19 -9.53 -11.64
C VAL A 82 -11.53 -8.80 -11.71
N ALA A 83 -12.58 -9.40 -11.15
CA ALA A 83 -13.88 -8.74 -11.11
C ALA A 83 -13.80 -7.47 -10.24
N PRO A 84 -14.39 -6.35 -10.67
CA PRO A 84 -14.52 -5.16 -9.83
C PRO A 84 -15.31 -5.47 -8.55
N SER A 85 -15.14 -4.60 -7.55
CA SER A 85 -15.88 -4.68 -6.30
C SER A 85 -17.39 -4.64 -6.50
N SER A 86 -18.12 -5.55 -5.86
CA SER A 86 -19.58 -5.68 -5.98
C SER A 86 -20.34 -4.80 -4.99
N GLU A 87 -19.69 -4.35 -3.91
CA GLU A 87 -20.30 -3.59 -2.83
C GLU A 87 -19.53 -2.30 -2.56
N PRO A 88 -20.21 -1.20 -2.17
CA PRO A 88 -19.55 0.01 -1.69
C PRO A 88 -18.66 -0.29 -0.47
N ALA A 89 -17.63 0.52 -0.26
CA ALA A 89 -16.80 0.40 0.94
C ALA A 89 -17.59 0.78 2.20
N THR A 90 -17.89 -0.19 3.06
CA THR A 90 -18.36 0.07 4.42
C THR A 90 -17.15 0.31 5.32
N VAL A 91 -16.91 1.57 5.68
CA VAL A 91 -15.87 1.93 6.65
C VAL A 91 -16.53 2.01 8.03
N PRO A 92 -16.20 1.11 8.98
CA PRO A 92 -16.72 1.22 10.33
C PRO A 92 -16.23 2.52 11.00
N ALA A 93 -16.95 2.97 12.04
CA ALA A 93 -16.50 4.10 12.85
C ALA A 93 -15.07 3.84 13.36
N LEU A 94 -14.17 4.78 13.13
CA LEU A 94 -12.77 4.68 13.55
C LEU A 94 -12.54 5.12 15.00
N THR A 95 -13.60 5.63 15.64
CA THR A 95 -13.66 6.07 17.02
C THR A 95 -14.88 5.44 17.69
N TRP A 96 -14.82 5.32 19.01
CA TRP A 96 -15.88 4.78 19.85
C TRP A 96 -16.84 5.86 20.35
#